data_AF-A0A2S6C5P5-F1
#
_entry.id   AF-A0A2S6C5P5-F1
#
_cell.length_a   1.000
_cell.length_b   1.000
_cell.length_c   1.000
_cell.angle_alpha   90.00
_cell.angle_beta   90.00
_cell.angle_gamma   90.00
#
_symmetry.space_group_name_H-M   'P 1'
#
loop_
_entity.id
_entity.type
_entity.pdbx_description
1 polymer ?
#
loop_
_entity_poly.entity_id
_entity_poly.type
_entity_poly.pdbx_seq_one_letter_code
_entity_poly.pdbx_strand_id
1 'polypeptide(L)'
;MAAYPPGGTYFDGKKSFTEVNIDASKGDAINTTEFLEAAEALTGLFDVLGGVAFGPVKSDIGGNIKKVRDRQLAAPVEGETLQDLVRNELKTKKHTATEGLVWLNRGLDFTAQSLRRNFDTPTEELAASFRDGYGKTLKQHHSFLVKPIFSAAMSATPYRKDFYAKLGDDQERVNKELNEWLKGLEKCVAILNTFLASKEAKW
;
A
#
# COMPACT_ATOMS: atom_id res chain seq x y z
N MET A 1 -0.36 -13.25 -24.92
CA MET A 1 -1.64 -13.65 -24.30
C MET A 1 -2.09 -12.49 -23.42
N ALA A 2 -3.39 -12.18 -23.39
CA ALA A 2 -3.94 -11.23 -22.42
C ALA A 2 -3.64 -11.75 -21.00
N ALA A 3 -3.34 -10.85 -20.07
CA ALA A 3 -3.02 -11.22 -18.69
C ALA A 3 -4.24 -11.79 -17.94
N TYR A 4 -5.45 -11.51 -18.43
CA TYR A 4 -6.73 -11.90 -17.85
C TYR A 4 -7.65 -12.50 -18.93
N PRO A 5 -8.67 -13.28 -18.54
CA PRO A 5 -9.75 -13.68 -19.45
C PRO A 5 -10.41 -12.46 -20.12
N PRO A 6 -11.08 -12.62 -21.27
CA PRO A 6 -11.78 -11.52 -21.93
C PRO A 6 -12.71 -10.75 -20.98
N GLY A 7 -12.53 -9.42 -20.88
CA GLY A 7 -13.27 -8.55 -19.98
C GLY A 7 -12.85 -8.61 -18.49
N GLY A 8 -11.83 -9.42 -18.16
CA GLY A 8 -11.25 -9.51 -16.83
C GLY A 8 -10.22 -8.42 -16.56
N THR A 9 -10.03 -8.07 -15.29
CA THR A 9 -9.10 -7.02 -14.86
C THR A 9 -8.12 -7.53 -13.81
N TYR A 10 -7.09 -6.72 -13.53
CA TYR A 10 -6.17 -6.93 -12.43
C TYR A 10 -6.90 -7.05 -11.09
N PHE A 11 -8.04 -6.38 -10.91
CA PHE A 11 -8.75 -6.33 -9.62
C PHE A 11 -9.58 -7.59 -9.34
N ASP A 12 -9.86 -8.42 -10.35
CA ASP A 12 -10.65 -9.64 -10.18
C ASP A 12 -10.01 -10.61 -9.17
N GLY A 13 -10.85 -11.08 -8.24
CA GLY A 13 -10.50 -12.10 -7.24
C GLY A 13 -9.51 -11.65 -6.16
N LYS A 14 -9.24 -10.35 -6.02
CA LYS A 14 -8.30 -9.81 -5.02
C LYS A 14 -9.06 -9.12 -3.89
N LYS A 15 -8.57 -9.30 -2.67
CA LYS A 15 -9.01 -8.50 -1.52
C LYS A 15 -8.70 -7.04 -1.78
N SER A 16 -9.71 -6.19 -1.72
CA SER A 16 -9.60 -4.75 -1.94
C SER A 16 -9.59 -3.98 -0.63
N PHE A 17 -8.92 -2.82 -0.61
CA PHE A 17 -9.00 -1.88 0.51
C PHE A 17 -10.43 -1.33 0.72
N THR A 18 -11.30 -1.41 -0.29
CA THR A 18 -12.72 -1.06 -0.16
C THR A 18 -13.51 -2.05 0.69
N GLU A 19 -12.99 -3.27 0.87
CA GLU A 19 -13.62 -4.36 1.62
C GLU A 19 -13.01 -4.53 3.01
N VAL A 20 -12.14 -3.61 3.43
CA VAL A 20 -11.56 -3.59 4.77
C VAL A 20 -12.57 -2.96 5.73
N ASN A 21 -12.95 -3.71 6.75
CA ASN A 21 -13.84 -3.25 7.80
C ASN A 21 -13.15 -2.18 8.64
N ILE A 22 -13.84 -1.05 8.78
CA ILE A 22 -13.44 0.10 9.59
C ILE A 22 -14.56 0.38 10.57
N ASP A 23 -14.31 0.12 11.86
CA ASP A 23 -15.29 0.33 12.92
C ASP A 23 -15.26 1.79 13.40
N ALA A 24 -16.14 2.61 12.82
CA ALA A 24 -16.30 4.02 13.18
C ALA A 24 -16.71 4.21 14.65
N SER A 25 -17.37 3.24 15.28
CA SER A 25 -17.75 3.31 16.70
C SER A 25 -16.56 3.18 17.65
N LYS A 26 -15.42 2.69 17.13
CA LYS A 26 -14.17 2.50 17.87
C LYS A 26 -13.02 3.38 17.36
N GLY A 27 -13.35 4.58 16.89
CA GLY A 27 -12.34 5.53 16.40
C GLY A 27 -11.67 5.06 15.11
N ASP A 28 -12.49 4.61 14.16
CA ASP A 28 -12.08 4.08 12.86
C ASP A 28 -11.10 2.90 12.96
N ALA A 29 -11.40 1.95 13.87
CA ALA A 29 -10.54 0.79 14.08
C ALA A 29 -10.50 -0.10 12.82
N ILE A 30 -9.31 -0.34 12.27
CA ILE A 30 -9.12 -1.08 11.01
C ILE A 30 -8.90 -2.55 11.32
N ASN A 31 -9.70 -3.44 10.75
CA ASN A 31 -9.49 -4.88 10.88
C ASN A 31 -8.12 -5.31 10.36
N THR A 32 -7.31 -5.94 11.21
CA THR A 32 -5.93 -6.30 10.88
C THR A 32 -5.85 -7.33 9.75
N THR A 33 -6.64 -8.39 9.80
CA THR A 33 -6.57 -9.49 8.81
C THR A 33 -6.87 -8.97 7.42
N GLU A 34 -8.00 -8.27 7.28
CA GLU A 34 -8.49 -7.78 5.99
C GLU A 34 -7.54 -6.73 5.40
N PHE A 35 -6.99 -5.83 6.24
CA PHE A 35 -6.01 -4.86 5.80
C PHE A 35 -4.73 -5.53 5.29
N LEU A 36 -4.20 -6.52 6.02
CA LEU A 36 -2.99 -7.22 5.61
C LEU A 36 -3.22 -8.03 4.32
N GLU A 37 -4.38 -8.66 4.14
CA GLU A 37 -4.75 -9.33 2.89
C GLU A 37 -4.83 -8.35 1.70
N ALA A 38 -5.43 -7.18 1.89
CA ALA A 38 -5.46 -6.13 0.86
C ALA A 38 -4.07 -5.59 0.54
N ALA A 39 -3.21 -5.40 1.56
CA ALA A 39 -1.83 -4.98 1.38
C ALA A 39 -0.95 -6.06 0.72
N GLU A 40 -1.21 -7.34 0.98
CA GLU A 40 -0.57 -8.46 0.28
C GLU A 40 -0.99 -8.48 -1.20
N ALA A 41 -2.27 -8.29 -1.49
CA ALA A 41 -2.78 -8.23 -2.87
C ALA A 41 -2.14 -7.09 -3.68
N LEU A 42 -1.92 -5.92 -3.06
CA LEU A 42 -1.17 -4.80 -3.66
C LEU A 42 0.22 -5.23 -4.17
N THR A 43 0.89 -6.18 -3.52
CA THR A 43 2.26 -6.55 -3.91
C THR A 43 2.36 -7.05 -5.35
N GLY A 44 1.28 -7.63 -5.89
CA GLY A 44 1.18 -8.02 -7.30
C GLY A 44 1.16 -6.82 -8.27
N LEU A 45 0.78 -5.62 -7.81
CA LEU A 45 0.77 -4.41 -8.63
C LEU A 45 2.19 -3.97 -8.97
N PHE A 46 3.17 -4.26 -8.10
CA PHE A 46 4.58 -4.00 -8.39
C PHE A 46 5.13 -4.88 -9.51
N ASP A 47 4.57 -6.08 -9.68
CA ASP A 47 4.90 -6.94 -10.82
C ASP A 47 4.40 -6.30 -12.14
N VAL A 48 3.26 -5.61 -12.10
CA VAL A 48 2.71 -4.84 -13.23
C VAL A 48 3.53 -3.57 -13.52
N LEU A 49 3.95 -2.86 -12.47
CA LEU A 49 4.68 -1.58 -12.50
C LEU A 49 6.14 -1.67 -12.94
N GLY A 50 6.74 -2.86 -13.05
CA GLY A 50 8.15 -2.95 -13.46
C GLY A 50 8.86 -4.23 -13.03
N GLY A 51 8.14 -5.19 -12.43
CA GLY A 51 8.65 -6.52 -12.13
C GLY A 51 9.94 -6.45 -11.31
N VAL A 52 11.04 -6.93 -11.91
CA VAL A 52 12.37 -7.02 -11.27
C VAL A 52 12.82 -5.67 -10.69
N ALA A 53 12.54 -4.55 -11.36
CA ALA A 53 12.98 -3.24 -10.90
C ALA A 53 12.31 -2.81 -9.57
N PHE A 54 11.12 -3.35 -9.28
CA PHE A 54 10.40 -3.12 -8.03
C PHE A 54 10.63 -4.22 -6.98
N GLY A 55 11.51 -5.19 -7.25
CA GLY A 55 11.86 -6.26 -6.30
C GLY A 55 12.21 -5.76 -4.89
N PRO A 56 13.05 -4.72 -4.74
CA PRO A 56 13.34 -4.14 -3.42
C PRO A 56 12.10 -3.56 -2.72
N VAL A 57 11.19 -2.90 -3.46
CA VAL A 57 9.95 -2.31 -2.91
C VAL A 57 8.99 -3.41 -2.46
N LYS A 58 8.82 -4.46 -3.27
CA LYS A 58 8.01 -5.62 -2.95
C LYS A 58 8.52 -6.36 -1.71
N SER A 59 9.84 -6.51 -1.59
CA SER A 59 10.48 -7.13 -0.43
C SER A 59 10.26 -6.32 0.85
N ASP A 60 10.41 -5.00 0.79
CA ASP A 60 10.17 -4.11 1.94
C ASP A 60 8.71 -4.19 2.43
N ILE A 61 7.74 -4.05 1.52
CA ILE A 61 6.31 -4.17 1.85
C ILE A 61 5.99 -5.55 2.43
N GLY A 62 6.45 -6.64 1.79
CA GLY A 62 6.23 -8.00 2.26
C GLY A 62 6.84 -8.27 3.64
N GLY A 63 8.04 -7.76 3.89
CA GLY A 63 8.69 -7.86 5.20
C GLY A 63 7.91 -7.12 6.29
N ASN A 64 7.37 -5.93 5.99
CA ASN A 64 6.60 -5.16 6.95
C ASN A 64 5.21 -5.76 7.22
N ILE A 65 4.54 -6.31 6.20
CA ILE A 65 3.33 -7.12 6.37
C ILE A 65 3.60 -8.28 7.32
N LYS A 66 4.71 -9.02 7.09
CA LYS A 66 5.08 -10.16 7.93
C LYS A 66 5.25 -9.77 9.40
N LYS A 67 5.90 -8.64 9.70
CA LYS A 67 6.07 -8.17 11.10
C LYS A 67 4.72 -7.96 11.79
N VAL A 68 3.75 -7.35 11.11
CA VAL A 68 2.40 -7.11 11.66
C VAL A 68 1.65 -8.43 11.80
N ARG A 69 1.71 -9.30 10.78
CA ARG A 69 1.08 -10.63 10.80
C ARG A 69 1.61 -11.52 11.92
N ASP A 70 2.92 -11.53 12.13
CA ASP A 70 3.55 -12.33 13.19
C ASP A 70 3.04 -11.90 14.58
N ARG A 71 2.90 -10.59 14.82
CA ARG A 71 2.31 -10.07 16.07
C ARG A 71 0.84 -10.42 16.21
N GLN A 72 0.07 -10.30 15.11
CA GLN A 72 -1.34 -10.68 15.09
C GLN A 72 -1.51 -12.15 15.48
N LEU A 73 -0.75 -13.06 14.87
CA LEU A 73 -0.83 -14.50 15.14
C LEU A 73 -0.38 -14.85 16.56
N ALA A 74 0.60 -14.11 17.11
CA ALA A 74 1.07 -14.32 18.48
C ALA A 74 0.06 -13.85 19.55
N ALA A 75 -0.83 -12.91 19.21
CA ALA A 75 -1.82 -12.35 20.14
C ALA A 75 -3.12 -11.93 19.40
N PRO A 76 -3.91 -12.88 18.88
CA PRO A 76 -4.99 -12.60 17.94
C PRO A 76 -6.11 -11.71 18.51
N VAL A 77 -6.46 -11.90 19.78
CA VAL A 77 -7.47 -11.07 20.47
C VAL A 77 -6.95 -9.65 20.70
N GLU A 78 -5.66 -9.49 20.96
CA GLU A 78 -5.04 -8.17 21.18
C GLU A 78 -4.73 -7.43 19.87
N GLY A 79 -4.82 -8.11 18.73
CA GLY A 79 -4.46 -7.59 17.41
C GLY A 79 -5.59 -7.69 16.38
N GLU A 80 -6.85 -7.77 16.82
CA GLU A 80 -8.02 -7.78 15.93
C GLU A 80 -8.06 -6.54 15.04
N THR A 81 -7.69 -5.39 15.60
CA THR A 81 -7.54 -4.13 14.88
C THR A 81 -6.09 -3.65 14.88
N LEU A 82 -5.68 -2.91 13.84
CA LEU A 82 -4.31 -2.39 13.73
C LEU A 82 -3.96 -1.47 14.90
N GLN A 83 -4.91 -0.66 15.34
CA GLN A 83 -4.74 0.26 16.44
C GLN A 83 -4.52 -0.49 17.77
N ASP A 84 -5.32 -1.52 18.04
CA ASP A 84 -5.16 -2.33 19.26
C ASP A 84 -3.88 -3.17 19.22
N LEU A 85 -3.52 -3.70 18.04
CA LEU A 85 -2.25 -4.41 17.83
C LEU A 85 -1.07 -3.55 18.27
N VAL A 86 -1.03 -2.29 17.82
CA VAL A 86 0.01 -1.31 18.20
C VAL A 86 -0.04 -1.01 19.68
N ARG A 87 -1.19 -0.60 20.22
CA ARG A 87 -1.34 -0.27 21.65
C ARG A 87 -0.89 -1.40 22.56
N ASN A 88 -1.25 -2.64 22.20
CA ASN A 88 -0.94 -3.81 23.01
C ASN A 88 0.51 -4.27 22.84
N GLU A 89 1.11 -4.15 21.65
CA GLU A 89 2.54 -4.40 21.49
C GLU A 89 3.39 -3.44 22.33
N LEU A 90 3.09 -2.14 22.28
CA LEU A 90 3.88 -1.11 22.96
C LEU A 90 3.85 -1.26 24.50
N LYS A 91 2.76 -1.76 25.08
CA LYS A 91 2.69 -2.12 26.51
C LYS A 91 3.74 -3.16 26.91
N THR A 92 4.17 -4.01 25.97
CA THR A 92 5.21 -5.04 26.20
C THR A 92 6.64 -4.50 26.06
N LYS A 93 6.81 -3.20 25.81
CA LYS A 93 8.10 -2.54 25.51
C LYS A 93 8.77 -3.09 24.24
N LYS A 94 7.98 -3.66 23.32
CA LYS A 94 8.37 -4.07 21.98
C LYS A 94 7.69 -3.15 20.96
N HIS A 95 8.26 -3.04 19.78
CA HIS A 95 7.74 -2.17 18.72
C HIS A 95 7.99 -2.74 17.31
N THR A 96 8.22 -4.04 17.17
CA THR A 96 8.60 -4.64 15.87
C THR A 96 7.46 -4.54 14.86
N ALA A 97 6.23 -4.86 15.28
CA ALA A 97 5.05 -4.75 14.43
C ALA A 97 4.61 -3.30 14.26
N THR A 98 4.75 -2.47 15.30
CA THR A 98 4.46 -1.04 15.25
C THR A 98 5.37 -0.34 14.24
N GLU A 99 6.68 -0.59 14.29
CA GLU A 99 7.63 -0.11 13.29
C GLU A 99 7.32 -0.66 11.90
N GLY A 100 6.98 -1.95 11.81
CA GLY A 100 6.52 -2.58 10.58
C GLY A 100 5.32 -1.86 9.97
N LEU A 101 4.30 -1.54 10.78
CA LEU A 101 3.10 -0.84 10.33
C LEU A 101 3.43 0.59 9.88
N VAL A 102 4.35 1.29 10.54
CA VAL A 102 4.80 2.62 10.11
C VAL A 102 5.42 2.56 8.72
N TRP A 103 6.34 1.62 8.47
CA TRP A 103 6.97 1.48 7.15
C TRP A 103 6.00 0.98 6.08
N LEU A 104 5.13 0.03 6.42
CA LEU A 104 4.06 -0.42 5.54
C LEU A 104 3.17 0.75 5.12
N ASN A 105 2.66 1.53 6.08
CA ASN A 105 1.79 2.66 5.80
C ASN A 105 2.46 3.73 4.94
N ARG A 106 3.76 4.00 5.14
CA ARG A 106 4.52 4.91 4.26
C ARG A 106 4.63 4.40 2.82
N GLY A 107 4.82 3.09 2.63
CA GLY A 107 4.84 2.46 1.31
C GLY A 107 3.47 2.49 0.62
N LEU A 108 2.40 2.30 1.39
CA LEU A 108 1.02 2.42 0.93
C LEU A 108 0.68 3.87 0.54
N ASP A 109 1.06 4.85 1.35
CA ASP A 109 0.86 6.28 1.09
C ASP A 109 1.60 6.73 -0.18
N PHE A 110 2.87 6.31 -0.33
CA PHE A 110 3.63 6.50 -1.56
C PHE A 110 2.88 5.96 -2.79
N THR A 111 2.34 4.75 -2.69
CA THR A 111 1.63 4.09 -3.80
C THR A 111 0.32 4.83 -4.13
N ALA A 112 -0.45 5.19 -3.09
CA ALA A 112 -1.71 5.93 -3.21
C ALA A 112 -1.49 7.27 -3.92
N GLN A 113 -0.56 8.10 -3.42
CA GLN A 113 -0.31 9.43 -4.00
C GLN A 113 0.22 9.34 -5.43
N SER A 114 1.11 8.39 -5.71
CA SER A 114 1.70 8.22 -7.05
C SER A 114 0.65 7.82 -8.09
N LEU A 115 -0.19 6.84 -7.75
CA LEU A 115 -1.22 6.34 -8.66
C LEU A 115 -2.41 7.30 -8.79
N ARG A 116 -2.84 7.95 -7.69
CA ARG A 116 -3.87 8.99 -7.72
C ARG A 116 -3.48 10.12 -8.67
N ARG A 117 -2.23 10.61 -8.56
CA ARG A 117 -1.71 11.65 -9.46
C ARG A 117 -1.75 11.22 -10.92
N ASN A 118 -1.29 10.00 -11.23
CA ASN A 118 -1.25 9.50 -12.60
C ASN A 118 -2.66 9.23 -13.19
N PHE A 119 -3.60 8.85 -12.32
CA PHE A 119 -5.01 8.67 -12.65
C PHE A 119 -5.68 10.02 -12.98
N ASP A 120 -5.49 11.02 -12.13
CA ASP A 120 -6.09 12.34 -12.29
C ASP A 120 -5.42 13.19 -13.39
N THR A 121 -4.22 12.80 -13.83
CA THR A 121 -3.44 13.49 -14.87
C THR A 121 -3.12 12.56 -16.04
N PRO A 122 -4.07 12.28 -16.97
CA PRO A 122 -3.91 11.25 -18.01
C PRO A 122 -2.75 11.48 -18.99
N THR A 123 -2.22 12.69 -19.05
CA THR A 123 -1.07 13.08 -19.91
C THR A 123 0.29 12.91 -19.23
N GLU A 124 0.33 12.60 -17.93
CA GLU A 124 1.59 12.46 -17.19
C GLU A 124 2.12 11.02 -17.23
N GLU A 125 3.41 10.85 -17.51
CA GLU A 125 4.04 9.54 -17.45
C GLU A 125 4.20 9.03 -16.00
N LEU A 126 4.07 7.71 -15.80
CA LEU A 126 4.15 7.08 -14.49
C LEU A 126 5.41 7.46 -13.72
N ALA A 127 6.55 7.51 -14.39
CA ALA A 127 7.82 7.85 -13.79
C ALA A 127 7.80 9.27 -13.17
N ALA A 128 7.05 10.21 -13.74
CA ALA A 128 6.90 11.55 -13.18
C ALA A 128 5.99 11.52 -11.94
N SER A 129 4.83 10.85 -12.01
CA SER A 129 3.91 10.74 -10.88
C SER A 129 4.55 10.02 -9.68
N PHE A 130 5.29 8.94 -9.92
CA PHE A 130 5.99 8.19 -8.87
C PHE A 130 7.13 9.02 -8.25
N ARG A 131 7.90 9.79 -9.04
CA ARG A 131 8.94 10.68 -8.47
C ARG A 131 8.35 11.76 -7.57
N ASP A 132 7.21 12.34 -7.96
CA ASP A 132 6.47 13.30 -7.12
C ASP A 132 5.98 12.64 -5.83
N GLY A 133 5.29 11.50 -5.94
CA GLY A 133 4.81 10.74 -4.78
C GLY A 133 5.94 10.36 -3.82
N TYR A 134 7.08 9.89 -4.34
CA TYR A 134 8.26 9.57 -3.53
C TYR A 134 8.80 10.78 -2.79
N GLY A 135 8.86 11.93 -3.47
CA GLY A 135 9.30 13.21 -2.90
C GLY A 135 8.46 13.63 -1.70
N LYS A 136 7.15 13.40 -1.74
CA LYS A 136 6.18 13.78 -0.70
C LYS A 136 6.11 12.79 0.47
N THR A 137 6.57 11.55 0.28
CA THR A 137 6.35 10.44 1.22
C THR A 137 7.65 9.83 1.74
N LEU A 138 8.22 8.85 1.04
CA LEU A 138 9.33 8.02 1.53
C LEU A 138 10.68 8.72 1.53
N LYS A 139 10.91 9.70 0.64
CA LYS A 139 12.23 10.32 0.43
C LYS A 139 12.83 10.90 1.71
N GLN A 140 12.01 11.45 2.60
CA GLN A 140 12.44 12.03 3.88
C GLN A 140 12.88 10.98 4.92
N HIS A 141 12.45 9.72 4.74
CA HIS A 141 12.75 8.62 5.64
C HIS A 141 13.90 7.72 5.15
N HIS A 142 14.21 7.77 3.84
CA HIS A 142 15.29 6.98 3.26
C HIS A 142 16.68 7.60 3.45
N SER A 143 17.65 6.74 3.78
CA SER A 143 19.06 7.11 3.83
C SER A 143 19.62 7.44 2.45
N PHE A 144 20.81 8.04 2.40
CA PHE A 144 21.51 8.31 1.14
C PHE A 144 21.85 7.03 0.35
N LEU A 145 21.87 5.86 1.01
CA LEU A 145 22.07 4.56 0.36
C LEU A 145 20.78 4.00 -0.25
N VAL A 146 19.62 4.25 0.37
CA VAL A 146 18.32 3.73 -0.10
C VAL A 146 17.71 4.62 -1.19
N LYS A 147 17.93 5.93 -1.13
CA LYS A 147 17.39 6.90 -2.10
C LYS A 147 17.69 6.54 -3.58
N PRO A 148 18.91 6.14 -3.97
CA PRO A 148 19.21 5.76 -5.34
C PRO A 148 18.43 4.53 -5.83
N ILE A 149 18.20 3.54 -4.95
CA ILE A 149 17.49 2.30 -5.28
C ILE A 149 16.05 2.63 -5.70
N PHE A 150 15.34 3.44 -4.91
CA PHE A 150 13.98 3.86 -5.25
C PHE A 150 13.95 4.78 -6.48
N SER A 151 14.95 5.65 -6.64
CA SER A 151 15.06 6.50 -7.85
C SER A 151 15.21 5.68 -9.12
N ALA A 152 15.97 4.58 -9.07
CA ALA A 152 16.10 3.65 -10.18
C ALA A 152 14.78 2.92 -10.45
N ALA A 153 14.10 2.41 -9.42
CA ALA A 153 12.80 1.72 -9.55
C ALA A 153 11.75 2.61 -10.22
N MET A 154 11.63 3.87 -9.81
CA MET A 154 10.69 4.83 -10.41
C MET A 154 11.05 5.19 -11.86
N SER A 155 12.33 5.13 -12.23
CA SER A 155 12.76 5.36 -13.61
C SER A 155 12.49 4.14 -14.50
N ALA A 156 12.24 2.97 -13.89
CA ALA A 156 11.91 1.73 -14.56
C ALA A 156 10.40 1.44 -14.61
N THR A 157 9.54 2.37 -14.19
CA THR A 157 8.10 2.25 -14.43
C THR A 157 7.82 2.16 -15.94
N PRO A 158 6.83 1.38 -16.39
CA PRO A 158 6.45 1.34 -17.79
C PRO A 158 5.90 2.70 -18.24
N TYR A 159 5.76 2.87 -19.56
CA TYR A 159 4.92 3.94 -20.09
C TYR A 159 3.51 3.82 -19.53
N ARG A 160 2.86 4.96 -19.29
CA ARG A 160 1.50 5.03 -18.76
C ARG A 160 0.56 4.08 -19.52
N LYS A 161 0.54 4.19 -20.84
CA LYS A 161 -0.35 3.38 -21.71
C LYS A 161 -0.18 1.87 -21.47
N ASP A 162 1.05 1.40 -21.27
CA ASP A 162 1.34 -0.02 -21.14
C ASP A 162 0.96 -0.53 -19.74
N PHE A 163 1.05 0.33 -18.72
CA PHE A 163 0.55 0.01 -17.38
C PHE A 163 -0.96 -0.20 -17.37
N TYR A 164 -1.73 0.77 -17.88
CA TYR A 164 -3.20 0.65 -17.88
C TYR A 164 -3.69 -0.51 -18.76
N ALA A 165 -3.02 -0.78 -19.89
CA ALA A 165 -3.33 -1.95 -20.70
C ALA A 165 -3.04 -3.29 -19.98
N LYS A 166 -2.04 -3.33 -19.10
CA LYS A 166 -1.77 -4.50 -18.25
C LYS A 166 -2.77 -4.67 -17.11
N LEU A 167 -3.58 -3.66 -16.78
CA LEU A 167 -4.64 -3.77 -15.77
C LEU A 167 -5.92 -4.40 -16.34
N GLY A 168 -6.09 -4.44 -17.66
CA GLY A 168 -7.27 -5.00 -18.32
C GLY A 168 -7.47 -4.38 -19.70
N ASP A 169 -8.22 -5.07 -20.56
CA ASP A 169 -8.57 -4.58 -21.91
C ASP A 169 -9.78 -3.60 -21.88
N ASP A 170 -10.74 -3.83 -20.99
CA ASP A 170 -11.84 -2.91 -20.70
C ASP A 170 -11.35 -1.71 -19.86
N GLN A 171 -10.94 -0.64 -20.54
CA GLN A 171 -10.43 0.57 -19.91
C GLN A 171 -11.48 1.34 -19.10
N GLU A 172 -12.77 1.24 -19.42
CA GLU A 172 -13.82 1.88 -18.64
C GLU A 172 -13.93 1.20 -17.26
N ARG A 173 -13.99 -0.14 -17.27
CA ARG A 173 -14.00 -0.95 -16.05
C ARG A 173 -12.73 -0.76 -15.23
N VAL A 174 -11.55 -0.83 -15.86
CA VAL A 174 -10.25 -0.63 -15.19
C VAL A 174 -10.21 0.73 -14.48
N ASN A 175 -10.65 1.81 -15.15
CA ASN A 175 -10.62 3.14 -14.56
C ASN A 175 -11.59 3.26 -13.37
N LYS A 176 -12.78 2.65 -13.47
CA LYS A 176 -13.74 2.61 -12.37
C LYS A 176 -13.17 1.87 -11.16
N GLU A 177 -12.69 0.65 -11.36
CA GLU A 177 -12.17 -0.21 -10.28
C GLU A 177 -10.91 0.38 -9.64
N LEU A 178 -9.97 0.92 -10.44
CA LEU A 178 -8.79 1.59 -9.91
C LEU A 178 -9.16 2.81 -9.07
N ASN A 179 -10.14 3.62 -9.50
CA ASN A 179 -10.58 4.78 -8.73
C ASN A 179 -11.21 4.38 -7.38
N GLU A 180 -12.05 3.34 -7.38
CA GLU A 180 -12.66 2.79 -6.17
C GLU A 180 -11.59 2.21 -5.22
N TRP A 181 -10.67 1.41 -5.77
CA TRP A 181 -9.55 0.86 -5.03
C TRP A 181 -8.66 1.94 -4.41
N LEU A 182 -8.34 3.01 -5.16
CA LEU A 182 -7.57 4.15 -4.66
C LEU A 182 -8.28 4.83 -3.49
N LYS A 183 -9.60 5.08 -3.60
CA LYS A 183 -10.37 5.68 -2.50
C LYS A 183 -10.33 4.84 -1.22
N GLY A 184 -10.42 3.51 -1.35
CA GLY A 184 -10.29 2.59 -0.23
C GLY A 184 -8.90 2.66 0.44
N LEU A 185 -7.85 2.62 -0.39
CA LEU A 185 -6.47 2.73 0.07
C LEU A 185 -6.21 4.07 0.78
N GLU A 186 -6.61 5.18 0.15
CA GLU A 186 -6.48 6.54 0.67
C GLU A 186 -7.17 6.70 2.02
N LYS A 187 -8.38 6.12 2.18
CA LYS A 187 -9.11 6.12 3.44
C LYS A 187 -8.32 5.40 4.55
N CYS A 188 -7.81 4.21 4.29
CA CYS A 188 -7.02 3.45 5.26
C CYS A 188 -5.74 4.20 5.64
N VAL A 189 -5.02 4.72 4.65
CA VAL A 189 -3.79 5.51 4.86
C VAL A 189 -4.05 6.76 5.69
N ALA A 190 -5.15 7.48 5.44
CA ALA A 190 -5.49 8.69 6.20
C ALA A 190 -5.77 8.39 7.69
N ILE A 191 -6.51 7.32 7.97
CA ILE A 191 -6.78 6.84 9.34
C ILE A 191 -5.45 6.47 10.03
N LEU A 192 -4.61 5.68 9.37
CA LEU A 192 -3.32 5.26 9.92
C LEU A 192 -2.34 6.42 10.09
N ASN A 193 -2.29 7.38 9.16
CA ASN A 193 -1.47 8.58 9.31
C ASN A 193 -1.86 9.37 10.58
N THR A 194 -3.17 9.50 10.84
CA THR A 194 -3.68 10.14 12.05
C THR A 194 -3.31 9.35 13.31
N PHE A 195 -3.56 8.04 13.32
CA PHE A 195 -3.26 7.19 14.47
C PHE A 195 -1.76 7.10 14.77
N LEU A 196 -0.92 6.85 13.76
CA LEU A 196 0.53 6.71 13.90
C LEU A 196 1.23 8.02 14.27
N ALA A 197 0.58 9.17 14.04
CA ALA A 197 1.05 10.47 14.53
C ALA A 197 0.70 10.71 16.01
N SER A 198 -0.32 10.03 16.55
CA SER A 198 -0.76 10.17 17.94
C SER A 198 0.29 9.67 18.94
N LYS A 199 0.17 10.09 20.20
CA LYS A 199 1.03 9.62 21.31
C LYS A 199 0.87 8.13 21.59
N GLU A 200 -0.26 7.54 21.24
CA GLU A 200 -0.56 6.12 21.49
C GLU A 200 0.31 5.17 20.66
N ALA A 201 0.87 5.66 19.55
CA ALA A 201 1.68 4.88 18.61
C ALA A 201 3.18 5.26 18.66
N LYS A 202 3.64 5.97 19.69
CA LYS A 202 5.04 6.37 19.85
C LYS A 202 5.77 5.46 20.84
N TRP A 203 7.02 5.15 20.52
CA TRP A 203 7.94 4.34 21.32
C TRP A 203 9.30 5.02 21.44
#